data_AF-B9TQM6-F1
#
_entry.id   AF-B9TQM6-F1
#
_cell.length_a   1.000
_cell.length_b   1.000
_cell.length_c   1.000
_cell.angle_alpha   90.00
_cell.angle_beta   90.00
_cell.angle_gamma   90.00
#
_symmetry.space_group_name_H-M   'P 1'
#
loop_
_entity.id
_entity.type
_entity.pdbx_description
1 polymer ?
#
loop_
_entity_poly.entity_id
_entity_poly.type
_entity_poly.pdbx_seq_one_letter_code
_entity_poly.pdbx_strand_id
1 'polypeptide(L)' 'QTNTATTVRLVDGKPQVLDGPFSDSKEQLAGYYLIDVPNLDAAIAWASRCPGAAHGIMEVRPVWTAPYDAPSAA' A
#
# COMPACT_ATOMS: atom_id res chain seq x y z
N GLN A 1 -9.42 -3.48 -14.49
CA GLN A 1 -9.19 -4.83 -15.02
C GLN A 1 -7.92 -5.37 -14.40
N THR A 2 -7.99 -6.44 -13.59
CA THR A 2 -6.86 -7.05 -12.88
C THR A 2 -6.40 -8.36 -13.50
N ASN A 3 -6.95 -8.72 -14.67
CA ASN A 3 -6.67 -9.98 -15.37
C ASN A 3 -5.23 -10.09 -15.92
N THR A 4 -4.37 -9.10 -15.62
CA THR A 4 -2.94 -9.09 -15.94
C THR A 4 -2.06 -9.09 -14.68
N ALA A 5 -2.66 -9.22 -13.49
CA ALA A 5 -1.91 -9.25 -12.24
C ALA A 5 -1.15 -10.58 -12.10
N THR A 6 0.03 -10.52 -11.49
CA THR A 6 0.82 -11.69 -11.14
C THR A 6 1.17 -11.60 -9.67
N THR A 7 0.81 -12.61 -8.89
CA THR A 7 1.09 -12.66 -7.46
C THR A 7 2.35 -13.47 -7.20
N VAL A 8 3.27 -12.92 -6.41
CA VAL A 8 4.51 -13.60 -6.01
C VAL A 8 4.54 -13.72 -4.49
N ARG A 9 4.86 -14.90 -3.98
CA ARG A 9 5.18 -15.12 -2.56
C ARG A 9 6.47 -15.92 -2.41
N LEU A 10 7.17 -15.76 -1.30
CA LEU A 10 8.32 -16.59 -0.97
C LEU A 10 7.87 -17.79 -0.12
N VAL A 11 8.26 -19.00 -0.53
CA VAL A 11 8.14 -20.22 0.26
C VAL A 11 9.51 -20.87 0.31
N ASP A 12 10.03 -21.10 1.51
CA ASP A 12 11.39 -21.63 1.73
C ASP A 12 12.48 -20.85 0.98
N GLY A 13 12.35 -19.52 0.94
CA GLY A 13 13.28 -18.62 0.24
C GLY A 13 13.19 -18.65 -1.29
N LYS A 14 12.23 -19.39 -1.86
CA LYS A 14 12.03 -19.48 -3.31
C LYS A 14 10.74 -18.79 -3.75
N PRO A 15 10.73 -18.07 -4.87
CA PRO A 15 9.52 -17.44 -5.39
C PRO A 15 8.55 -18.50 -5.91
N GLN A 16 7.32 -18.45 -5.42
CA GLN A 16 6.15 -19.08 -6.02
C GLN A 16 5.33 -18.00 -6.71
N VAL A 17 4.98 -18.25 -7.97
CA VAL A 17 4.26 -17.31 -8.84
C VAL A 17 2.87 -17.87 -9.14
N LEU A 18 1.86 -17.05 -8.96
CA LEU A 18 0.46 -17.36 -9.22
C LEU A 18 -0.08 -16.35 -10.23
N ASP A 19 -0.87 -16.84 -11.18
CA ASP A 19 -1.60 -15.97 -12.09
C ASP A 19 -2.77 -15.31 -11.36
N GLY A 20 -3.00 -14.03 -11.64
CA GLY A 20 -4.05 -13.24 -11.03
C GLY A 20 -3.66 -12.51 -9.74
N PRO A 21 -4.60 -11.71 -9.20
CA PRO A 21 -4.38 -10.87 -8.02
C PRO A 21 -4.34 -11.68 -6.72
N PHE A 22 -3.77 -11.09 -5.67
CA PHE A 22 -3.64 -11.73 -4.35
C PHE A 22 -5.00 -12.09 -3.72
N SER A 23 -6.04 -11.27 -3.95
CA SER A 23 -7.38 -11.48 -3.44
C SER A 23 -8.40 -11.25 -4.55
N ASP A 24 -9.38 -12.14 -4.66
CA ASP A 24 -10.54 -11.95 -5.53
C ASP A 24 -11.61 -11.11 -4.81
N SER A 25 -11.29 -9.83 -4.60
CA SER A 25 -12.18 -8.88 -3.94
C SER A 25 -12.95 -8.04 -4.96
N LYS A 26 -14.21 -7.70 -4.61
CA LYS A 26 -15.04 -6.78 -5.40
C LYS A 26 -14.41 -5.40 -5.56
N GLU A 27 -13.68 -4.96 -4.53
CA GLU A 27 -12.91 -3.73 -4.52
C GLU A 27 -11.43 -4.09 -4.61
N GLN A 28 -10.73 -3.52 -5.60
CA GLN A 28 -9.35 -3.86 -5.90
C GLN A 28 -8.41 -2.80 -5.33
N LEU A 29 -7.36 -3.23 -4.63
CA LEU A 29 -6.31 -2.33 -4.17
C LEU A 29 -5.45 -1.89 -5.36
N ALA A 30 -5.61 -0.64 -5.79
CA ALA A 30 -4.85 -0.09 -6.92
C ALA A 30 -3.36 0.15 -6.61
N GLY A 31 -3.03 0.33 -5.32
CA GLY A 31 -1.69 0.61 -4.83
C GLY A 31 -1.74 1.28 -3.45
N TYR A 32 -0.58 1.54 -2.88
CA TYR A 32 -0.45 2.30 -1.63
C TYR A 32 0.67 3.33 -1.75
N TYR A 33 0.59 4.37 -0.92
CA TYR A 33 1.65 5.36 -0.73
C TYR A 33 2.04 5.35 0.74
N LEU A 34 3.34 5.44 1.01
CA LEU A 34 3.85 5.71 2.35
C LEU A 34 4.38 7.15 2.36
N ILE A 35 3.87 7.96 3.27
CA ILE A 35 4.24 9.37 3.42
C ILE A 35 4.60 9.65 4.87
N ASP A 36 5.60 10.50 5.07
CA ASP A 36 5.96 11.03 6.38
C ASP A 36 5.44 12.47 6.48
N VAL A 37 4.48 12.67 7.38
CA VAL A 37 3.78 13.95 7.56
C VAL A 37 3.45 14.15 9.04
N PRO A 38 3.32 15.41 9.50
CA PRO A 38 3.24 15.71 10.93
C PRO A 38 2.03 15.11 11.66
N ASN A 39 0.92 14.87 10.96
CA ASN A 39 -0.34 14.39 11.53
C ASN A 39 -1.30 13.84 10.45
N LEU A 40 -2.44 13.30 10.91
CA LEU A 40 -3.47 12.72 10.06
C LEU A 40 -4.09 13.75 9.10
N ASP A 41 -4.29 15.00 9.52
CA ASP A 41 -4.89 16.03 8.66
C ASP A 41 -3.99 16.35 7.46
N ALA A 42 -2.67 16.42 7.70
CA ALA A 42 -1.69 16.55 6.62
C ALA A 42 -1.75 15.33 5.68
N ALA A 43 -1.85 14.11 6.22
CA ALA A 43 -1.97 12.88 5.41
C ALA A 43 -3.24 12.89 4.55
N ILE A 44 -4.38 13.34 5.08
CA ILE A 44 -5.65 13.47 4.35
C ILE A 44 -5.51 14.50 3.23
N ALA A 45 -4.91 15.67 3.51
CA ALA A 45 -4.69 16.70 2.50
C ALA A 45 -3.79 16.18 1.35
N TRP A 46 -2.79 15.35 1.65
CA TRP A 46 -1.99 14.66 0.65
C TRP A 46 -2.80 13.61 -0.13
N ALA A 47 -3.62 12.81 0.54
CA ALA A 47 -4.46 11.81 -0.11
C ALA A 47 -5.43 12.44 -1.12
N SER A 48 -6.02 13.60 -0.81
CA SER A 48 -6.91 14.35 -1.71
C SER A 48 -6.24 14.85 -2.99
N ARG A 49 -4.90 14.90 -3.04
CA ARG A 49 -4.15 15.28 -4.24
C ARG A 49 -3.92 14.12 -5.21
N CYS A 50 -4.14 12.88 -4.77
CA CYS A 50 -4.03 11.71 -5.63
C CYS A 50 -5.15 11.74 -6.68
N PRO A 51 -4.86 11.65 -7.99
CA PRO A 51 -5.90 11.55 -9.01
C PRO A 51 -6.85 10.37 -8.79
N GLY A 52 -6.37 9.29 -8.16
CA GLY A 52 -7.18 8.13 -7.77
C GLY A 52 -8.30 8.47 -6.77
N ALA A 53 -8.16 9.55 -5.99
CA ALA A 53 -9.21 10.01 -5.08
C ALA A 53 -10.46 10.50 -5.83
N ALA A 54 -10.33 10.93 -7.08
CA ALA A 54 -11.46 11.33 -7.92
C ALA A 54 -12.19 10.14 -8.57
N HIS A 55 -11.57 8.96 -8.58
CA HIS A 55 -12.06 7.76 -9.28
C HIS A 55 -12.30 6.56 -8.37
N GLY A 56 -12.01 6.71 -7.07
CA GLY A 56 -12.07 5.62 -6.10
C GLY A 56 -11.99 6.16 -4.66
N ILE A 57 -11.50 5.32 -3.76
CA ILE A 57 -11.40 5.61 -2.34
C ILE A 57 -9.92 5.59 -1.93
N MET A 58 -9.51 6.58 -1.14
CA MET A 58 -8.20 6.61 -0.49
C MET A 58 -8.38 6.28 1.00
N GLU A 59 -7.90 5.12 1.44
CA GLU A 59 -7.83 4.77 2.87
C GLU A 59 -6.54 5.33 3.47
N VAL A 60 -6.65 6.19 4.49
CA VAL A 60 -5.49 6.76 5.20
C VAL A 60 -5.32 6.01 6.53
N ARG A 61 -4.20 5.28 6.65
CA ARG A 61 -3.86 4.51 7.85
C ARG A 61 -2.55 4.99 8.46
N PRO A 62 -2.53 5.46 9.72
CA PRO A 62 -1.30 5.61 10.46
C PRO A 62 -0.62 4.24 10.64
N VAL A 63 0.66 4.15 10.28
CA VAL A 63 1.44 2.90 10.34
C VAL A 63 2.61 2.97 11.34
N TRP A 64 3.05 4.17 11.73
CA TRP A 64 3.99 4.40 12.82
C TRP A 64 3.33 5.23 13.92
N THR A 65 3.05 4.61 15.07
CA THR A 65 2.49 5.26 16.27
C THR A 65 3.50 5.44 17.40
N ALA A 66 4.75 4.99 17.22
CA ALA A 66 5.87 5.20 18.13
C ALA A 66 7.08 5.76 17.36
N PRO A 67 8.01 6.49 18.01
CA PRO A 67 9.24 6.92 17.36
C PRO A 67 9.94 5.72 16.73
N TYR A 68 10.31 5.86 15.47
CA TYR A 68 11.04 4.83 14.75
C TYR A 68 12.51 4.82 15.22
N ASP A 69 12.84 3.97 16.20
CA ASP A 69 14.24 3.59 16.47
C ASP A 69 14.69 2.59 15.39
N ALA A 70 15.02 3.11 14.22
CA ALA A 70 15.74 2.33 13.23
C ALA A 70 17.12 1.95 13.82
N PRO A 71 17.58 0.70 13.72
CA PRO A 71 18.98 0.42 13.96
C PRO A 71 19.81 1.23 12.95
N SER A 72 20.75 2.04 13.43
CA SER A 72 21.77 2.65 12.57
C SER A 72 22.36 1.56 11.70
N ALA A 73 22.24 1.71 10.38
CA ALA A 73 22.96 0.89 9.43
C ALA A 73 24.46 0.98 9.78
N ALA A 74 25.08 -0.18 9.96
CA ALA A 74 26.51 -0.33 10.18
C ALA A 74 27.32 0.07 8.94
#